data_AF-A0A7X2SYQ4-F1
#
_entry.id   AF-A0A7X2SYQ4-F1
#
_cell.length_a   1.000
_cell.length_b   1.000
_cell.length_c   1.000
_cell.angle_alpha   90.00
_cell.angle_beta   90.00
_cell.angle_gamma   90.00
#
_symmetry.space_group_name_H-M   'P 1'
#
loop_
_entity.id
_entity.type
_entity.pdbx_description
1 polymer ?
#
loop_
_entity_poly.entity_id
_entity_poly.type
_entity_poly.pdbx_seq_one_letter_code
_entity_poly.pdbx_strand_id
1 'polypeptide(L)'
;MNLNQFDQPVGEALPDWQPVTRPPCMPLTGQHCLLLPLSIDHAEPLLQAFMLAPDDRDWTWLSAERPASLPQMQHWIADKVADAAPGSFTVC
;
A
#
# COMPACT_ATOMS: atom_id res chain seq x y z
N MET A 1 20.05 -30.84 13.81
CA MET A 1 19.88 -29.92 12.67
C MET A 1 18.58 -30.33 12.00
N ASN A 2 17.56 -29.48 12.02
CA ASN A 2 16.29 -29.76 11.33
C ASN A 2 16.50 -29.42 9.85
N LEU A 3 16.18 -30.34 8.94
CA LEU A 3 16.32 -30.15 7.50
C LEU A 3 14.95 -30.33 6.84
N ASN A 4 14.64 -29.51 5.84
CA ASN A 4 13.44 -29.72 5.02
C ASN A 4 13.67 -30.85 4.00
N GLN A 5 12.65 -31.17 3.20
CA GLN A 5 12.70 -32.19 2.14
C GLN A 5 13.73 -31.95 1.01
N PHE A 6 14.44 -30.81 1.04
CA PHE A 6 15.47 -30.41 0.10
C PHE A 6 16.85 -30.27 0.78
N ASP A 7 17.02 -30.85 1.97
CA ASP A 7 18.25 -30.82 2.77
C ASP A 7 18.71 -29.42 3.20
N GLN A 8 17.78 -28.45 3.28
CA GLN A 8 18.08 -27.09 3.72
C GLN A 8 17.87 -26.94 5.23
N PRO A 9 18.73 -26.18 5.94
CA PRO A 9 18.59 -25.95 7.38
C PRO A 9 17.30 -25.18 7.70
N VAL A 10 16.51 -25.73 8.62
CA VAL A 10 15.34 -25.11 9.22
C VAL A 10 15.72 -24.59 10.59
N GLY A 11 15.33 -23.34 10.88
CA GLY A 11 15.55 -22.70 12.18
C GLY A 11 14.82 -23.41 13.33
N GLU A 12 15.12 -23.00 14.55
CA GLU A 12 14.47 -23.55 15.73
C GLU A 12 12.98 -23.15 15.80
N ALA A 13 12.17 -24.02 16.41
CA ALA A 13 10.77 -23.75 16.63
C ALA A 13 10.58 -22.62 17.67
N LEU A 14 9.58 -21.77 17.46
CA LEU A 14 9.15 -20.73 18.40
C LEU A 14 7.80 -21.15 19.02
N PRO A 15 7.79 -21.97 20.08
CA PRO A 15 6.56 -22.57 20.61
C PRO A 15 5.56 -21.54 21.17
N ASP A 16 6.04 -20.38 21.62
CA ASP A 16 5.21 -19.31 22.17
C ASP A 16 4.83 -18.24 21.13
N TRP A 17 5.11 -18.48 19.84
CA TRP A 17 4.74 -17.55 18.79
C TRP A 17 3.21 -17.39 18.72
N GLN A 18 2.75 -16.14 18.61
CA GLN A 18 1.34 -15.80 18.45
C GLN A 18 1.15 -14.93 17.21
N PRO A 19 0.01 -15.07 16.50
CA PRO A 19 -0.31 -14.20 15.38
C PRO A 19 -0.55 -12.76 15.85
N VAL A 20 -0.08 -11.80 15.07
CA VAL A 20 -0.38 -10.38 15.30
C VAL A 20 -1.79 -10.07 14.81
N THR A 21 -2.52 -9.21 15.52
CA THR A 21 -3.80 -8.70 15.07
C THR A 21 -3.64 -7.82 13.83
N ARG A 22 -4.63 -7.89 12.92
CA ARG A 22 -4.67 -7.00 11.76
C ARG A 22 -4.74 -5.54 12.24
N PRO A 23 -3.89 -4.64 11.72
CA PRO A 23 -3.97 -3.22 12.08
C PRO A 23 -5.30 -2.62 11.60
N PRO A 24 -5.95 -1.76 12.39
CA PRO A 24 -7.18 -1.08 11.98
C PRO A 24 -6.90 -0.09 10.84
N CYS A 25 -7.86 0.05 9.93
CA CYS A 25 -7.81 1.07 8.88
C CYS A 25 -8.40 2.39 9.41
N MET A 26 -7.59 3.19 10.10
CA MET A 26 -7.99 4.44 10.75
C MET A 26 -6.95 5.55 10.54
N PRO A 27 -7.34 6.83 10.65
CA PRO A 27 -6.38 7.94 10.55
C PRO A 27 -5.18 7.79 11.47
N LEU A 28 -3.98 8.02 10.95
CA LEU A 28 -2.72 7.98 11.70
C LEU A 28 -2.07 9.36 11.66
N THR A 29 -1.96 10.00 12.83
CA THR A 29 -1.34 11.33 12.96
C THR A 29 0.14 11.19 13.30
N GLY A 30 1.01 11.69 12.42
CA GLY A 30 2.45 11.79 12.64
C GLY A 30 2.90 13.21 12.98
N GLN A 31 4.21 13.39 13.14
CA GLN A 31 4.81 14.72 13.36
C GLN A 31 4.82 15.58 12.09
N HIS A 32 4.92 14.93 10.92
CA HIS A 32 5.11 15.61 9.62
C HIS A 32 3.96 15.40 8.64
N CYS A 33 3.08 14.43 8.90
CA CYS A 33 1.99 14.09 7.99
C CYS A 33 0.82 13.45 8.72
N LEU A 34 -0.33 13.49 8.06
CA LEU A 34 -1.52 12.73 8.41
C LEU A 34 -1.73 11.63 7.36
N LEU A 35 -1.89 10.39 7.80
CA LEU A 35 -2.34 9.31 6.93
C LEU A 35 -3.84 9.12 7.10
N LEU A 36 -4.59 9.23 6.01
CA LEU A 36 -6.02 8.92 5.98
C LEU A 36 -6.26 7.64 5.18
N PRO A 37 -7.19 6.77 5.60
CA PRO A 37 -7.65 5.67 4.76
C PRO A 37 -7.98 6.18 3.37
N LEU A 38 -7.44 5.53 2.34
CA LEU A 38 -7.67 5.93 0.96
C LEU A 38 -9.17 5.84 0.64
N SER A 39 -9.71 6.89 0.02
CA SER A 39 -11.11 6.97 -0.41
C SER A 39 -11.16 7.67 -1.76
N ILE A 40 -12.30 7.54 -2.45
CA ILE A 40 -12.52 8.12 -3.76
C ILE A 40 -12.42 9.66 -3.76
N ASP A 41 -12.69 10.29 -2.61
CA ASP A 41 -12.64 11.74 -2.42
C ASP A 41 -11.21 12.28 -2.57
N HIS A 42 -10.20 11.42 -2.43
CA HIS A 42 -8.78 11.77 -2.61
C HIS A 42 -8.34 11.74 -4.08
N ALA A 43 -9.20 11.35 -5.03
CA ALA A 43 -8.80 11.16 -6.43
C ALA A 43 -8.23 12.42 -7.07
N GLU A 44 -8.89 13.57 -6.91
CA GLU A 44 -8.44 14.83 -7.51
C GLU A 44 -7.12 15.34 -6.93
N PRO A 45 -6.95 15.52 -5.60
CA PRO A 45 -5.69 16.02 -5.05
C PRO A 45 -4.52 15.06 -5.32
N LEU A 46 -4.73 13.74 -5.28
CA LEU A 46 -3.68 12.78 -5.61
C LEU A 46 -3.31 12.80 -7.11
N LEU A 47 -4.28 12.94 -8.01
CA LEU A 47 -3.98 13.11 -9.43
C LEU A 47 -3.14 14.37 -9.65
N GLN A 48 -3.51 15.49 -9.03
CA GLN A 48 -2.73 16.74 -9.13
C GLN A 48 -1.29 16.54 -8.63
N ALA A 49 -1.10 15.82 -7.53
CA ALA A 49 0.24 15.48 -7.02
C ALA A 49 1.03 14.60 -8.01
N PHE A 50 0.40 13.58 -8.62
CA PHE A 50 1.04 12.70 -9.59
C PHE A 50 1.37 13.40 -10.92
N MET A 51 0.72 14.53 -11.22
CA MET A 51 0.99 15.35 -12.40
C MET A 51 2.11 16.39 -12.18
N LEU A 52 2.70 16.49 -10.98
CA LEU A 52 3.80 17.42 -10.71
C LEU A 52 5.06 17.07 -11.50
N ALA A 53 5.33 15.78 -11.71
CA ALA A 53 6.37 15.34 -12.62
C ALA A 53 5.94 15.59 -14.08
N PRO A 54 6.84 16.06 -14.96
CA PRO A 54 6.51 16.33 -16.36
C PRO A 54 6.25 15.07 -17.19
N ASP A 55 6.57 13.89 -16.63
CA ASP A 55 6.49 12.57 -17.26
C ASP A 55 6.25 11.49 -16.19
N ASP A 56 6.31 10.22 -16.58
CA ASP A 56 6.00 9.07 -15.72
C ASP A 56 7.19 8.60 -14.85
N ARG A 57 8.24 9.41 -14.68
CA ARG A 57 9.48 8.97 -13.98
C ARG A 57 9.23 8.46 -12.56
N ASP A 58 8.29 9.06 -11.84
CA ASP A 58 7.97 8.68 -10.44
C ASP A 58 7.35 7.27 -10.37
N TRP A 59 6.92 6.73 -11.51
CA TRP A 59 6.23 5.44 -11.64
C TRP A 59 7.10 4.34 -12.27
N THR A 60 8.35 4.66 -12.67
CA THR A 60 9.26 3.74 -13.39
C THR A 60 9.41 2.35 -12.75
N TRP A 61 9.35 2.29 -11.41
CA TRP A 61 9.55 1.06 -10.64
C TRP A 61 8.28 0.54 -9.96
N LEU A 62 7.14 1.20 -10.21
CA LEU A 62 5.85 0.74 -9.72
C LEU A 62 5.28 -0.28 -10.70
N SER A 63 4.60 -1.32 -10.19
CA SER A 63 3.94 -2.32 -11.03
C SER A 63 2.66 -1.80 -11.71
N ALA A 64 2.33 -0.53 -11.52
CA ALA A 64 1.15 0.15 -12.06
C ALA A 64 1.59 1.31 -12.96
N GLU A 65 0.72 1.68 -13.89
CA GLU A 65 0.89 2.89 -14.69
C GLU A 65 0.29 4.10 -13.98
N ARG A 66 0.86 5.28 -14.22
CA ARG A 66 0.38 6.53 -13.64
C ARG A 66 -1.00 6.88 -14.23
N PRO A 67 -2.03 7.11 -13.39
CA PRO A 67 -3.31 7.61 -13.88
C PRO A 67 -3.13 8.99 -14.55
N ALA A 68 -3.61 9.13 -15.79
CA ALA A 68 -3.47 10.36 -16.57
C ALA A 68 -4.75 11.23 -16.59
N SER A 69 -5.83 10.76 -15.94
CA SER A 69 -7.12 11.44 -15.89
C SER A 69 -7.87 11.11 -14.61
N LEU A 70 -8.83 11.97 -14.23
CA LEU A 70 -9.64 11.76 -13.04
C LEU A 70 -10.42 10.43 -13.07
N PRO A 71 -11.06 10.01 -14.18
CA PRO A 71 -11.74 8.70 -14.23
C PRO A 71 -10.78 7.52 -14.04
N GLN A 72 -9.58 7.58 -14.62
CA GLN A 72 -8.55 6.54 -14.40
C GLN A 72 -8.09 6.52 -12.96
N MET A 73 -7.94 7.68 -12.33
CA MET A 73 -7.54 7.78 -10.92
C MET A 73 -8.63 7.23 -9.99
N GLN A 74 -9.88 7.54 -10.28
CA GLN A 74 -11.03 7.00 -9.54
C GLN A 74 -11.10 5.48 -9.62
N HIS A 75 -10.88 4.91 -10.82
CA HIS A 75 -10.82 3.48 -11.01
C HIS A 75 -9.65 2.85 -10.24
N TRP A 76 -8.47 3.44 -10.35
CA TRP A 76 -7.27 2.99 -9.63
C TRP A 76 -7.46 2.99 -8.11
N ILE A 77 -8.09 4.04 -7.55
CA ILE A 77 -8.43 4.09 -6.12
C ILE A 77 -9.46 3.02 -5.76
N ALA A 78 -10.51 2.84 -6.57
CA ALA A 78 -11.54 1.83 -6.30
C ALA A 78 -10.95 0.43 -6.20
N ASP A 79 -10.03 0.08 -7.11
CA ASP A 79 -9.32 -1.21 -7.09
C ASP A 79 -8.47 -1.36 -5.82
N LYS A 80 -7.76 -0.30 -5.40
CA LYS A 80 -6.94 -0.31 -4.18
C LYS A 80 -7.76 -0.42 -2.90
N VAL A 81 -8.95 0.18 -2.87
CA VAL A 81 -9.87 0.11 -1.72
C VAL A 81 -10.54 -1.25 -1.64
N ALA A 82 -10.79 -1.91 -2.77
CA ALA A 82 -11.39 -3.23 -2.83
C ALA A 82 -10.42 -4.38 -2.48
N ASP A 83 -9.11 -4.13 -2.50
CA ASP A 83 -8.10 -5.12 -2.14
C ASP A 83 -8.21 -5.55 -0.67
N ALA A 84 -8.20 -6.86 -0.43
CA ALA A 84 -8.27 -7.46 0.90
C ALA A 84 -6.95 -7.35 1.69
N ALA A 85 -5.89 -6.77 1.12
CA ALA A 85 -4.62 -6.44 1.78
C ALA A 85 -4.81 -5.47 2.99
N PRO A 86 -3.75 -5.14 3.76
CA PRO A 86 -3.81 -3.98 4.66
C PRO A 86 -4.25 -2.74 3.87
N GLY A 87 -5.13 -1.93 4.44
CA GLY A 87 -5.74 -0.80 3.72
C GLY A 87 -4.69 0.16 3.16
N SER A 88 -4.94 0.66 1.95
CA SER A 88 -4.13 1.75 1.38
C SER A 88 -4.45 3.07 2.09
N PHE A 89 -3.45 3.92 2.25
CA PHE A 89 -3.59 5.24 2.86
C PHE A 89 -3.13 6.33 1.89
N THR A 90 -3.73 7.51 1.99
CA THR A 90 -3.22 8.73 1.37
C THR A 90 -2.40 9.52 2.39
N VAL A 91 -1.40 10.26 1.91
CA VAL A 91 -0.68 11.26 2.70
C VAL A 91 -1.38 12.61 2.47
N CYS A 92 -1.78 13.27 3.56
CA CYS A 92 -2.38 14.60 3.56
C CYS A 92 -1.47 15.63 4.24
#